data_AF-X0XPS0-F1
#
_entry.id   AF-X0XPS0-F1
#
_cell.length_a   1.000
_cell.length_b   1.000
_cell.length_c   1.000
_cell.angle_alpha   90.00
_cell.angle_beta   90.00
_cell.angle_gamma   90.00
#
_symmetry.space_group_name_H-M   'P 1'
#
loop_
_entity.id
_entity.type
_entity.pdbx_description
1 polymer ?
#
loop_
_entity_poly.entity_id
_entity_poly.type
_entity_poly.pdbx_seq_one_letter_code
_entity_poly.pdbx_strand_id
1 'polypeptide(L)'
;MKVQRRGFTLIELLVVIAIIGILAAMVFPVFARARESARKAVCLSNVKNIGLAIQMYLADNNDTLPAMEHRSEVIDYMTCVEGATYANPYLRWALVLDEYVKNRDVWRCPSAKL
;
A
#
# COMPACT_ATOMS: atom_id res chain seq x y z
N MET A 1 3.75 -42.82 -42.89
CA MET A 1 2.87 -41.70 -43.31
C MET A 1 3.47 -40.40 -42.79
N LYS A 2 4.12 -39.58 -43.63
CA LYS A 2 4.79 -38.34 -43.20
C LYS A 2 3.75 -37.24 -43.04
N VAL A 3 3.52 -36.78 -41.81
CA VAL A 3 2.67 -35.63 -41.53
C VAL A 3 3.41 -34.36 -41.98
N GLN A 4 2.95 -33.76 -43.07
CA GLN A 4 3.44 -32.44 -43.52
C GLN A 4 3.06 -31.40 -42.45
N ARG A 5 4.06 -30.80 -41.81
CA ARG A 5 3.82 -29.69 -40.87
C ARG A 5 3.45 -28.45 -41.68
N ARG A 6 2.26 -27.90 -41.45
CA ARG A 6 1.86 -26.60 -42.00
C ARG A 6 2.72 -25.51 -41.36
N GLY A 7 3.42 -24.72 -42.17
CA GLY A 7 4.15 -23.54 -41.72
C GLY A 7 3.20 -22.35 -41.53
N PHE A 8 3.45 -21.52 -40.53
CA PHE A 8 2.73 -20.26 -40.34
C PHE A 8 3.06 -19.29 -41.49
N THR A 9 2.05 -18.62 -42.04
CA THR A 9 2.30 -17.53 -42.99
C THR A 9 2.69 -16.26 -42.23
N LEU A 10 3.53 -15.44 -42.83
CA LEU A 10 4.02 -14.19 -42.23
C LEU A 10 2.86 -13.22 -41.93
N ILE A 11 1.81 -13.25 -42.77
CA ILE A 11 0.61 -12.42 -42.62
C ILE A 11 -0.21 -12.84 -41.41
N GLU A 12 -0.40 -14.14 -41.17
CA GLU A 12 -1.12 -14.64 -39.98
C GLU A 12 -0.43 -14.17 -38.69
N LEU A 13 0.90 -14.24 -38.64
CA LEU A 13 1.66 -13.76 -37.49
C LEU A 13 1.51 -12.23 -37.31
N LEU A 14 1.58 -11.47 -38.41
CA LEU A 14 1.51 -10.01 -38.39
C LEU A 14 0.14 -9.50 -37.92
N VAL A 15 -0.95 -10.12 -38.36
CA VAL A 15 -2.30 -9.74 -37.92
C VAL A 15 -2.49 -10.00 -36.43
N VAL A 16 -1.94 -11.10 -35.91
CA VAL A 16 -2.06 -11.45 -34.47
C VAL A 16 -1.36 -10.41 -33.60
N ILE A 17 -0.12 -10.03 -33.92
CA ILE A 17 0.59 -9.00 -33.15
C ILE A 17 -0.09 -7.64 -33.24
N ALA A 18 -0.70 -7.30 -34.39
CA ALA A 18 -1.45 -6.06 -34.56
C ALA A 18 -2.68 -6.03 -33.64
N ILE A 19 -3.44 -7.13 -33.57
CA ILE A 19 -4.60 -7.23 -32.68
C ILE A 19 -4.18 -7.16 -31.21
N ILE A 20 -3.11 -7.87 -30.80
CA ILE A 20 -2.57 -7.81 -29.44
C ILE A 20 -2.14 -6.37 -29.08
N GLY A 21 -1.51 -5.67 -30.02
CA GLY A 21 -1.10 -4.27 -29.83
C GLY A 21 -2.28 -3.32 -29.58
N ILE A 22 -3.36 -3.45 -30.36
CA ILE A 22 -4.58 -2.64 -30.20
C ILE A 22 -5.23 -2.91 -28.84
N LEU A 23 -5.34 -4.18 -28.44
CA LEU A 23 -5.91 -4.56 -27.14
C LEU A 23 -5.05 -4.03 -25.98
N ALA A 24 -3.73 -4.20 -26.05
CA ALA A 24 -2.81 -3.72 -25.03
C ALA A 24 -2.85 -2.19 -24.87
N ALA A 25 -2.95 -1.45 -25.98
CA ALA A 25 -3.03 0.01 -25.96
C ALA A 25 -4.26 0.55 -25.21
N MET A 26 -5.41 -0.16 -25.28
CA MET A 26 -6.61 0.21 -24.53
C MET A 26 -6.55 -0.21 -23.05
N VAL A 27 -5.94 -1.35 -22.74
CA VAL A 27 -5.89 -1.89 -21.37
C VAL A 27 -4.86 -1.16 -20.49
N PHE A 28 -3.71 -0.79 -21.06
CA PHE A 28 -2.63 -0.15 -20.32
C PHE A 28 -3.04 1.11 -19.53
N PRO A 29 -3.74 2.12 -20.11
CA PRO A 29 -4.15 3.31 -19.36
C PRO A 29 -5.16 3.00 -18.25
N VAL A 30 -6.03 2.02 -18.45
CA VAL A 30 -7.03 1.60 -17.45
C VAL A 30 -6.36 0.86 -16.30
N PHE A 31 -5.36 0.03 -16.60
CA PHE A 31 -4.61 -0.73 -15.60
C PHE A 31 -3.91 0.16 -14.57
N ALA A 32 -3.30 1.27 -15.01
CA ALA A 32 -2.67 2.22 -14.11
C ALA A 32 -3.67 2.84 -13.12
N ARG A 33 -4.87 3.21 -13.58
CA ARG A 33 -5.95 3.72 -12.72
C ARG A 33 -6.47 2.66 -11.76
N ALA A 34 -6.69 1.45 -12.25
CA ALA A 34 -7.16 0.33 -11.43
C ALA A 34 -6.17 -0.01 -10.31
N ARG A 35 -4.85 -0.01 -10.61
CA ARG A 35 -3.80 -0.23 -9.62
C ARG A 35 -3.80 0.85 -8.54
N GLU A 36 -4.02 2.11 -8.91
CA GLU A 36 -4.10 3.21 -7.95
C GLU A 36 -5.36 3.10 -7.08
N SER A 37 -6.51 2.76 -7.66
CA SER A 37 -7.73 2.48 -6.89
C SER A 37 -7.55 1.34 -5.90
N ALA A 38 -6.82 0.28 -6.28
CA ALA A 38 -6.49 -0.82 -5.38
C ALA A 38 -5.61 -0.37 -4.21
N ARG A 39 -4.58 0.46 -4.47
CA ARG A 39 -3.74 1.04 -3.40
C ARG A 39 -4.56 1.90 -2.44
N LYS A 40 -5.49 2.71 -2.95
CA LYS A 40 -6.41 3.51 -2.12
C LYS A 40 -7.32 2.64 -1.27
N ALA A 41 -7.85 1.55 -1.82
CA ALA A 41 -8.68 0.60 -1.08
C ALA A 41 -7.92 -0.02 0.11
N VAL A 42 -6.63 -0.34 -0.09
CA VAL A 42 -5.75 -0.80 1.00
C VAL A 42 -5.58 0.29 2.05
N CYS A 43 -5.29 1.54 1.66
CA CYS A 43 -5.18 2.64 2.62
C CYS A 43 -6.47 2.85 3.43
N LEU A 44 -7.64 2.76 2.79
CA LEU A 44 -8.92 2.87 3.47
C LEU A 44 -9.14 1.74 4.48
N SER A 45 -8.79 0.50 4.11
CA SER A 45 -8.83 -0.63 5.02
C SER A 45 -7.88 -0.44 6.21
N ASN A 46 -6.70 0.14 5.97
CA ASN A 46 -5.74 0.43 7.02
C ASN A 46 -6.30 1.47 8.01
N VAL A 47 -6.89 2.56 7.52
CA VAL A 47 -7.53 3.57 8.39
C VAL A 47 -8.65 2.95 9.23
N LYS A 48 -9.46 2.06 8.65
CA LYS A 48 -10.49 1.33 9.40
C LYS A 48 -9.86 0.49 10.53
N ASN A 49 -8.78 -0.23 10.25
CA ASN A 49 -8.07 -1.02 11.25
C ASN A 49 -7.47 -0.16 12.38
N ILE A 50 -6.94 1.02 12.05
CA ILE A 50 -6.47 2.00 13.05
C ILE A 50 -7.65 2.48 13.91
N GLY A 51 -8.79 2.80 13.30
CA GLY A 51 -9.99 3.21 14.03
C GLY A 51 -10.48 2.13 15.02
N LEU A 52 -10.42 0.87 14.62
CA LEU A 52 -10.72 -0.26 15.52
C LEU A 52 -9.71 -0.37 16.66
N ALA A 53 -8.41 -0.21 16.37
CA ALA A 53 -7.38 -0.20 17.40
C ALA A 53 -7.58 0.92 18.43
N ILE A 54 -7.99 2.12 17.97
CA ILE A 54 -8.34 3.23 18.87
C ILE A 54 -9.54 2.87 19.75
N GLN A 55 -10.58 2.24 19.20
CA GLN A 55 -11.74 1.83 19.99
C GLN A 55 -11.39 0.79 21.05
N MET A 56 -10.52 -0.17 20.72
CA MET A 56 -10.03 -1.16 21.68
C MET A 56 -9.20 -0.48 22.78
N TYR A 57 -8.30 0.43 22.41
CA TYR A 57 -7.53 1.21 23.37
C TYR A 57 -8.43 2.00 24.33
N LEU A 58 -9.46 2.67 23.81
CA LEU A 58 -10.41 3.43 24.63
C LEU A 58 -11.12 2.54 25.66
N ALA A 59 -11.56 1.36 25.24
CA ALA A 59 -12.21 0.39 26.13
C ALA A 59 -11.30 -0.04 27.29
N ASP A 60 -10.00 -0.20 27.03
CA ASP A 60 -9.02 -0.61 28.03
C ASP A 60 -8.50 0.56 28.90
N ASN A 61 -8.68 1.81 28.45
CA ASN A 61 -8.11 3.02 29.08
C ASN A 61 -9.17 4.03 29.53
N ASN A 62 -10.32 3.55 30.04
CA ASN A 62 -11.41 4.39 30.57
C ASN A 62 -11.83 5.51 29.61
N ASP A 63 -12.02 5.19 28.33
CA ASP A 63 -12.41 6.12 27.26
C ASP A 63 -11.49 7.34 27.10
N THR A 64 -10.25 7.21 27.56
CA THR A 64 -9.24 8.26 27.43
C THR A 64 -8.40 8.01 26.19
N LEU A 65 -8.26 9.00 25.32
CA LEU A 65 -7.39 8.88 24.13
C LEU A 65 -5.90 8.82 24.52
N PRO A 66 -5.04 8.18 23.70
CA PRO A 66 -3.60 8.19 23.93
C PRO A 66 -3.10 9.64 24.05
N ALA A 67 -2.39 9.93 25.14
CA ALA A 67 -1.88 11.28 25.37
C ALA A 67 -1.00 11.74 24.19
N MET A 68 -1.27 12.94 23.68
CA MET A 68 -0.35 13.65 22.80
C MET A 68 0.72 14.32 23.66
N GLU A 69 1.66 13.56 24.27
CA GLU A 69 2.85 14.22 24.82
C GLU A 69 3.76 14.58 23.66
N HIS A 70 3.75 15.86 23.35
CA HIS A 70 4.88 16.52 22.72
C HIS A 70 5.96 16.70 23.79
N ARG A 71 6.62 15.62 24.23
CA ARG A 71 7.82 15.78 25.05
C ARG A 71 8.95 16.21 24.12
N SER A 72 9.34 17.48 24.23
CA SER A 72 10.55 18.03 23.62
C SER A 72 11.85 17.31 24.04
N GLU A 73 11.76 16.39 25.00
CA GLU A 73 12.89 15.68 25.62
C GLU A 73 13.00 14.20 25.22
N VAL A 74 12.04 13.63 24.48
CA VAL A 74 12.10 12.23 24.05
C VAL A 74 12.91 12.13 22.75
N ILE A 75 14.23 12.00 22.92
CA ILE A 75 15.10 11.34 21.95
C ILE A 75 15.00 9.86 22.29
N ASP A 76 14.10 9.10 21.67
CA ASP A 76 14.20 7.64 21.79
C ASP A 76 13.82 6.88 20.51
N TYR A 77 14.81 6.07 20.12
CA TYR A 77 15.05 5.14 19.00
C TYR A 77 14.37 5.37 17.63
N MET A 78 15.03 6.01 16.65
CA MET A 78 16.09 5.50 15.73
C MET A 78 15.56 4.67 14.53
N THR A 79 16.18 4.91 13.39
CA THR A 79 15.71 4.82 11.99
C THR A 79 15.58 3.42 11.37
N CYS A 80 14.95 3.37 10.20
CA CYS A 80 15.42 2.49 9.12
C CYS A 80 15.56 3.26 7.80
N VAL A 81 16.24 4.41 7.81
CA VAL A 81 16.77 5.04 6.60
C VAL A 81 18.11 5.65 6.98
N GLU A 82 19.16 5.25 6.28
CA GLU A 82 20.50 5.83 6.43
C GLU A 82 20.40 7.35 6.24
N GLY A 83 20.71 8.12 7.29
CA GLY A 83 20.97 9.56 7.19
C GLY A 83 19.89 10.53 7.67
N ALA A 84 18.81 10.10 8.34
CA ALA A 84 17.81 11.02 8.88
C ALA A 84 17.96 11.28 10.40
N THR A 85 18.22 12.54 10.78
CA THR A 85 18.48 12.99 12.17
C THR A 85 17.31 13.78 12.77
N TYR A 86 16.07 13.34 12.61
CA TYR A 86 14.93 13.94 13.34
C TYR A 86 13.87 12.88 13.68
N ALA A 87 13.49 12.80 14.96
CA ALA A 87 12.34 12.03 15.42
C ALA A 87 11.05 12.75 15.01
N ASN A 88 10.09 12.01 14.42
CA ASN A 88 8.80 12.58 14.05
C ASN A 88 7.84 12.49 15.27
N PRO A 89 7.49 13.62 15.92
CA PRO A 89 6.65 13.63 17.12
C PRO A 89 5.22 13.11 16.88
N TYR A 90 4.80 12.91 15.62
CA TYR A 90 3.49 12.37 15.27
C TYR A 90 3.38 10.83 15.38
N LEU A 91 4.46 10.10 15.71
CA LEU A 91 4.46 8.63 15.78
C LEU A 91 4.04 8.03 17.13
N ARG A 92 3.73 8.86 18.14
CA ARG A 92 3.44 8.35 19.49
C ARG A 92 2.18 7.47 19.54
N TRP A 93 1.14 7.83 18.78
CA TRP A 93 -0.07 7.01 18.69
C TRP A 93 0.21 5.66 18.01
N ALA A 94 1.12 5.61 17.04
CA ALA A 94 1.49 4.34 16.42
C ALA A 94 2.16 3.40 17.43
N LEU A 95 3.06 3.92 18.27
CA LEU A 95 3.70 3.15 19.34
C LEU A 95 2.70 2.63 20.38
N VAL A 96 1.75 3.46 20.80
CA VAL A 96 0.74 3.08 21.81
C VAL A 96 -0.28 2.10 21.24
N LEU A 97 -0.68 2.29 19.98
CA LEU A 97 -1.69 1.45 19.34
C LEU A 97 -1.12 0.17 18.73
N ASP A 98 0.20 0.01 18.67
CA ASP A 98 0.85 -1.17 18.09
C ASP A 98 0.45 -2.48 18.78
N GLU A 99 0.08 -2.45 20.06
CA GLU A 99 -0.44 -3.62 20.79
C GLU A 99 -1.86 -4.03 20.32
N TYR A 100 -2.63 -3.06 19.83
CA TYR A 100 -4.01 -3.24 19.37
C TYR A 100 -4.08 -3.50 17.86
N VAL A 101 -2.97 -3.33 17.15
CA VAL A 101 -2.84 -3.50 15.70
C VAL A 101 -2.17 -4.84 15.39
N LYS A 102 -2.89 -5.72 14.69
CA LYS A 102 -2.35 -7.04 14.29
C LYS A 102 -1.26 -6.97 13.21
N ASN A 103 -1.15 -5.86 12.48
CA ASN A 103 -0.16 -5.67 11.41
C ASN A 103 0.36 -4.22 11.37
N ARG A 104 1.66 -4.02 11.58
CA ARG A 104 2.32 -2.71 11.56
C ARG A 104 2.35 -2.04 10.19
N ASP A 105 2.10 -2.76 9.10
CA ASP A 105 1.95 -2.17 7.77
C ASP A 105 0.72 -1.24 7.68
N VAL A 106 -0.19 -1.29 8.66
CA VAL A 106 -1.36 -0.41 8.73
C VAL A 106 -0.97 1.06 8.72
N TRP A 107 0.20 1.40 9.25
CA TRP A 107 0.70 2.77 9.34
C TRP A 107 1.22 3.31 8.00
N ARG A 108 1.35 2.46 6.98
CA ARG A 108 1.79 2.86 5.64
C ARG A 108 0.62 2.85 4.67
N CYS A 109 0.43 3.96 3.98
CA CYS A 109 -0.49 4.05 2.86
C CYS A 109 0.29 3.94 1.53
N PRO A 110 0.12 2.87 0.72
CA PRO A 110 0.81 2.72 -0.56
C PRO A 110 0.42 3.75 -1.63
N SER A 111 -0.61 4.58 -1.38
CA SER A 111 -1.06 5.68 -2.25
C SER A 111 -0.51 7.05 -1.78
N ALA A 112 0.14 7.12 -0.61
CA ALA A 112 0.74 8.36 -0.13
C ALA A 112 1.87 8.80 -1.07
N LYS A 113 1.78 10.03 -1.57
CA LYS A 113 2.86 10.67 -2.35
C LYS A 113 3.79 11.35 -1.34
N LEU A 114 5.04 10.91 -1.29
CA LEU A 114 6.13 11.58 -0.58
C LEU A 114 6.57 12.84 -1.34
#